data_AF-A0A5N7MPG1-F1
#
_entry.id   AF-A0A5N7MPG1-F1
#
_cell.length_a   1.000
_cell.length_b   1.000
_cell.length_c   1.000
_cell.angle_alpha   90.00
_cell.angle_beta   90.00
_cell.angle_gamma   90.00
#
_symmetry.space_group_name_H-M   'P 1'
#
loop_
_entity.id
_entity.type
_entity.pdbx_description
1 polymer ?
#
loop_
_entity_poly.entity_id
_entity_poly.type
_entity_poly.pdbx_seq_one_letter_code
_entity_poly.pdbx_strand_id
1 'polypeptide(L)'
;MVNITSLADFKRFLALPSATLEVLCNDVVAARGITAETRPDLFAPRTVKKIQTNAVCFSNNVWLYFKKASTYRFEGDRVIVDTAQDGSFSKIIEYKLSLSDSVASAA
;
A
#
# COMPACT_ATOMS: atom_id res chain seq x y z
N MET A 1 -13.22 -11.49 3.77
CA MET A 1 -13.35 -10.04 3.46
C MET A 1 -12.28 -9.30 4.25
N VAL A 2 -11.44 -8.49 3.60
CA VAL A 2 -10.40 -7.72 4.30
C VAL A 2 -11.07 -6.59 5.08
N ASN A 3 -10.79 -6.50 6.38
CA ASN A 3 -11.29 -5.43 7.22
C ASN A 3 -10.19 -5.00 8.20
N ILE A 4 -9.56 -3.88 7.90
CA ILE A 4 -8.45 -3.30 8.64
C ILE A 4 -8.95 -2.05 9.34
N THR A 5 -8.67 -1.94 10.64
CA THR A 5 -9.12 -0.79 11.46
C THR A 5 -7.97 -0.07 12.15
N SER A 6 -6.76 -0.60 12.05
CA SER A 6 -5.59 -0.10 12.77
C SER A 6 -4.28 -0.39 12.03
N LEU A 7 -3.22 0.31 12.44
CA LEU A 7 -1.87 0.06 11.93
C LEU A 7 -1.37 -1.36 12.28
N ALA A 8 -1.80 -1.89 13.43
CA ALA A 8 -1.46 -3.25 13.83
C ALA A 8 -2.13 -4.28 12.88
N ASP A 9 -3.41 -4.09 12.56
CA ASP A 9 -4.12 -4.94 11.60
C ASP A 9 -3.50 -4.85 10.21
N PHE A 10 -3.13 -3.65 9.77
CA PHE A 10 -2.46 -3.47 8.49
C PHE A 10 -1.13 -4.22 8.43
N LYS A 11 -0.31 -4.14 9.48
CA LYS A 11 0.94 -4.91 9.57
C LYS A 11 0.70 -6.42 9.56
N ARG A 12 -0.34 -6.91 10.23
CA ARG A 12 -0.74 -8.33 10.18
C ARG A 12 -1.19 -8.74 8.78
N PHE A 13 -1.97 -7.91 8.11
CA PHE A 13 -2.38 -8.13 6.73
C PHE A 13 -1.17 -8.25 5.80
N LEU A 14 -0.20 -7.34 5.90
CA LEU A 14 1.03 -7.38 5.08
C LEU A 14 1.84 -8.67 5.28
N ALA A 15 1.74 -9.32 6.45
CA ALA A 15 2.41 -10.58 6.72
C ALA A 15 1.74 -11.81 6.08
N LEU A 16 0.56 -11.65 5.46
CA LEU A 16 -0.12 -12.73 4.77
C LEU A 16 0.59 -13.01 3.43
N PRO A 17 0.77 -14.29 3.05
CA PRO A 17 1.54 -14.68 1.86
C PRO A 17 0.93 -14.19 0.54
N SER A 18 -0.37 -13.90 0.52
CA SER A 18 -1.10 -13.41 -0.65
C SER A 18 -1.56 -11.95 -0.52
N ALA A 19 -0.98 -11.20 0.42
CA ALA A 19 -1.31 -9.79 0.60
C ALA A 19 -0.93 -8.96 -0.64
N THR A 20 -1.94 -8.34 -1.24
CA THR A 20 -1.81 -7.49 -2.42
C THR A 20 -2.33 -6.09 -2.13
N LEU A 21 -1.60 -5.10 -2.65
CA LEU A 21 -1.94 -3.69 -2.56
C LEU A 21 -2.01 -3.12 -3.97
N GLU A 22 -3.19 -2.64 -4.35
CA GLU A 22 -3.40 -1.83 -5.56
C GLU A 22 -3.32 -0.35 -5.18
N VAL A 23 -2.63 0.45 -5.99
CA VAL A 23 -2.49 1.90 -5.75
C VAL A 23 -3.65 2.62 -6.42
N LEU A 24 -4.61 3.12 -5.62
CA LEU A 24 -5.74 3.90 -6.15
C LEU A 24 -5.36 5.35 -6.39
N CYS A 25 -4.50 5.92 -5.54
CA CYS A 25 -4.04 7.29 -5.64
C CYS A 25 -2.60 7.41 -5.14
N ASN A 26 -1.81 8.30 -5.76
CA ASN A 26 -0.44 8.59 -5.35
C ASN A 26 -0.08 10.04 -5.71
N ASP A 27 -0.35 10.97 -4.78
CA ASP A 27 -0.10 12.40 -4.98
C ASP A 27 1.40 12.72 -5.13
N VAL A 28 2.27 11.88 -4.56
CA VAL A 28 3.73 12.09 -4.60
C VAL A 28 4.26 12.00 -6.03
N VAL A 29 3.76 11.05 -6.82
CA VAL A 29 4.15 10.91 -8.23
C VAL A 29 3.32 11.81 -9.13
N ALA A 30 2.04 12.02 -8.82
CA ALA A 30 1.18 12.94 -9.57
C ALA A 30 1.74 14.38 -9.56
N ALA A 31 2.28 14.85 -8.43
CA ALA A 31 2.95 16.15 -8.32
C ALA A 31 4.19 16.30 -9.23
N ARG A 32 4.71 15.19 -9.79
CA ARG A 32 5.83 15.16 -10.75
C ARG A 32 5.35 15.04 -12.20
N GLY A 33 4.04 15.16 -12.44
CA GLY A 33 3.42 14.94 -13.75
C GLY A 33 3.37 13.47 -14.17
N ILE A 34 3.54 12.55 -13.22
CA ILE A 34 3.51 11.11 -13.51
C ILE A 34 2.10 10.57 -13.33
N THR A 35 1.57 9.96 -14.39
CA THR A 35 0.25 9.33 -14.43
C THR A 35 0.37 7.81 -14.64
N ALA A 36 -0.75 7.09 -14.48
CA ALA A 36 -0.81 5.66 -14.75
C ALA A 36 -0.45 5.30 -16.20
N GLU A 37 -0.73 6.19 -17.16
CA GLU A 37 -0.39 6.00 -18.58
C GLU A 37 1.11 6.14 -18.82
N THR A 38 1.75 7.12 -18.17
CA THR A 38 3.19 7.39 -18.36
C THR A 38 4.09 6.41 -17.61
N ARG A 39 3.65 5.92 -16.46
CA ARG A 39 4.40 5.03 -15.55
C ARG A 39 3.48 4.00 -14.89
N PRO A 40 2.93 3.04 -15.66
CA PRO A 40 1.99 2.05 -15.13
C PRO A 40 2.61 1.18 -14.03
N ASP A 41 3.94 1.02 -14.03
CA ASP A 41 4.71 0.32 -13.00
C ASP A 41 4.51 0.90 -11.58
N LEU A 42 4.22 2.19 -11.48
CA LEU A 42 4.01 2.89 -10.20
C LEU A 42 2.57 2.76 -9.69
N PHE A 43 1.63 2.27 -10.50
CA PHE A 43 0.24 2.08 -10.14
C PHE A 43 -0.17 0.60 -10.13
N ALA A 44 0.66 -0.27 -10.73
CA ALA A 44 0.45 -1.71 -10.73
C ALA A 44 0.26 -2.29 -9.31
N PRO A 45 -0.62 -3.29 -9.15
CA PRO A 45 -0.76 -4.04 -7.90
C PRO A 45 0.56 -4.66 -7.45
N ARG A 46 0.77 -4.73 -6.14
CA ARG A 46 2.05 -5.13 -5.55
C ARG A 46 1.84 -6.13 -4.44
N THR A 47 2.66 -7.17 -4.43
CA THR A 47 2.75 -8.13 -3.35
C THR A 47 3.87 -7.78 -2.40
N VAL A 48 3.78 -8.29 -1.17
CA VAL A 48 4.83 -8.11 -0.17
C VAL A 48 6.03 -9.00 -0.49
N LYS A 49 7.20 -8.38 -0.67
CA LYS A 49 8.47 -9.08 -0.91
C LYS A 49 9.25 -9.33 0.38
N LYS A 50 9.27 -8.34 1.28
CA LYS A 50 10.00 -8.41 2.55
C LYS A 50 9.37 -7.48 3.58
N ILE A 51 9.30 -7.92 4.83
CA ILE A 51 8.88 -7.09 5.96
C ILE A 51 10.07 -6.86 6.88
N GLN A 52 10.16 -5.64 7.40
CA GLN A 52 11.06 -5.22 8.48
C GLN A 52 10.22 -4.60 9.61
N THR A 53 10.85 -4.39 10.76
CA THR A 53 10.20 -3.81 11.96
C THR A 53 9.47 -2.50 11.66
N ASN A 54 10.06 -1.64 10.82
CA ASN A 54 9.57 -0.30 10.52
C ASN A 54 9.25 -0.09 9.02
N ALA A 55 9.26 -1.14 8.19
CA ALA A 55 9.02 -0.97 6.77
C ALA A 55 8.54 -2.26 6.08
N VAL A 56 7.92 -2.11 4.92
CA VAL A 56 7.62 -3.20 3.99
C VAL A 56 8.19 -2.87 2.63
N CYS A 57 8.81 -3.86 1.99
CA CYS A 57 9.28 -3.81 0.62
C CYS A 57 8.33 -4.62 -0.26
N PHE A 58 7.92 -4.02 -1.36
CA PHE A 58 7.02 -4.65 -2.34
C PHE A 58 7.78 -5.31 -3.48
N SER A 59 7.07 -6.09 -4.31
CA SER A 59 7.62 -6.82 -5.46
C SER A 59 8.41 -5.93 -6.45
N ASN A 60 8.03 -4.67 -6.60
CA ASN A 60 8.73 -3.68 -7.43
C ASN A 60 9.86 -2.91 -6.71
N ASN A 61 10.34 -3.42 -5.57
CA ASN A 61 11.38 -2.82 -4.73
C ASN A 61 11.05 -1.43 -4.14
N VAL A 62 9.78 -1.02 -4.19
CA VAL A 62 9.34 0.18 -3.47
C VAL A 62 9.15 -0.15 -2.00
N TRP A 63 9.60 0.77 -1.16
CA TRP A 63 9.47 0.67 0.29
C TRP A 63 8.36 1.58 0.82
N LEU A 64 7.53 1.04 1.71
CA LEU A 64 6.66 1.82 2.58
C LEU A 64 7.21 1.74 4.00
N TYR A 65 7.65 2.87 4.53
CA TYR A 65 8.12 2.97 5.92
C TYR A 65 6.93 3.27 6.84
N PHE A 66 6.78 2.48 7.89
CA PHE A 66 5.75 2.69 8.90
C PHE A 66 6.06 3.93 9.73
N LYS A 67 5.07 4.81 9.85
CA LYS A 67 5.14 6.04 10.65
C LYS A 67 4.19 5.96 11.84
N LYS A 68 3.86 7.12 12.43
CA LYS A 68 2.90 7.23 13.54
C LYS A 68 1.52 6.74 13.08
N ALA A 69 0.75 6.11 13.97
CA ALA A 69 -0.60 5.65 13.62
C ALA A 69 -1.51 6.77 13.10
N SER A 70 -1.29 8.02 13.55
CA SER A 70 -2.03 9.20 13.12
C SER A 70 -1.85 9.56 11.64
N THR A 71 -0.83 9.03 10.95
CA THR A 71 -0.61 9.25 9.52
C THR A 71 -1.30 8.20 8.64
N TYR A 72 -2.23 7.43 9.21
CA TYR A 72 -2.98 6.40 8.50
C TYR A 72 -4.48 6.59 8.74
N ARG A 73 -5.29 6.37 7.71
CA ARG A 73 -6.73 6.11 7.82
C ARG A 73 -7.02 4.72 7.28
N PHE A 74 -7.91 4.02 7.97
CA PHE A 74 -8.30 2.65 7.65
C PHE A 74 -9.80 2.61 7.37
N GLU A 75 -10.16 2.16 6.18
CA GLU A 75 -11.54 2.14 5.69
C GLU A 75 -11.84 0.75 5.11
N GLY A 76 -11.96 -0.24 6.01
CA GLY A 76 -12.22 -1.62 5.63
C GLY A 76 -11.06 -2.23 4.85
N ASP A 77 -11.19 -2.31 3.52
CA ASP A 77 -10.16 -2.79 2.62
C ASP A 77 -9.31 -1.67 2.01
N ARG A 78 -9.43 -0.43 2.50
CA ARG A 78 -8.63 0.71 2.05
C ARG A 78 -7.71 1.22 3.15
N VAL A 79 -6.51 1.62 2.75
CA VAL A 79 -5.55 2.29 3.62
C VAL A 79 -5.08 3.56 2.94
N ILE A 80 -5.30 4.69 3.61
CA ILE A 80 -4.82 6.00 3.15
C ILE A 80 -3.63 6.38 4.02
N VAL A 81 -2.50 6.66 3.38
CA VAL A 81 -1.26 7.05 4.03
C VAL A 81 -1.02 8.53 3.80
N ASP A 82 -0.92 9.30 4.89
CA ASP A 82 -0.50 10.70 4.84
C ASP A 82 1.01 10.78 4.59
N THR A 83 1.37 11.28 3.41
CA THR A 83 2.78 11.46 3.01
C THR A 83 3.36 12.80 3.46
N ALA A 84 2.52 13.77 3.84
CA ALA A 84 2.95 15.02 4.47
C ALA A 84 3.39 14.80 5.93
N GLN A 85 2.89 13.74 6.57
CA GLN A 85 3.25 13.30 7.93
C GLN A 85 2.87 14.30 9.04
N ASP A 86 1.93 15.20 8.75
CA ASP A 86 1.43 16.22 9.68
C ASP A 86 -0.01 15.96 10.14
N GLY A 87 -0.64 14.89 9.64
CA GLY A 87 -2.03 14.54 9.94
C GLY A 87 -3.07 15.32 9.13
N SER A 88 -2.64 16.18 8.20
CA SER A 88 -3.54 16.94 7.33
C SER A 88 -4.13 16.09 6.19
N PHE A 89 -3.41 15.04 5.78
CA PHE A 89 -3.72 14.26 4.58
C PHE A 89 -3.78 15.14 3.32
N SER A 90 -2.99 16.24 3.27
CA SER A 90 -2.91 17.11 2.09
C SER A 90 -2.19 16.48 0.91
N LYS A 91 -1.45 15.38 1.15
CA LYS A 91 -0.80 14.54 0.15
C LYS A 91 -0.89 13.09 0.57
N ILE A 92 -1.52 12.25 -0.23
CA ILE A 92 -1.79 10.87 0.15
C ILE A 92 -1.23 9.84 -0.84
N ILE A 93 -1.07 8.63 -0.33
CA ILE A 93 -1.11 7.42 -1.14
C ILE A 93 -2.26 6.58 -0.62
N GLU A 94 -3.17 6.17 -1.50
CA GLU A 94 -4.29 5.32 -1.18
C GLU A 94 -4.07 3.93 -1.76
N TYR A 95 -4.25 2.91 -0.91
CA TYR A 95 -4.14 1.51 -1.27
C TYR A 95 -5.49 0.80 -1.11
N LYS A 96 -5.85 -0.02 -2.09
CA LYS A 96 -6.87 -1.06 -1.99
C LYS A 96 -6.17 -2.38 -1.62
N LEU A 97 -6.64 -3.01 -0.55
CA LEU A 97 -6.11 -4.25 -0.02
C LEU A 97 -6.93 -5.43 -0.53
N SER A 98 -6.25 -6.47 -0.98
CA SER A 98 -6.88 -7.73 -1.36
C SER A 98 -5.98 -8.90 -1.01
N LEU A 99 -6.57 -10.09 -0.89
CA LEU A 99 -5.83 -11.34 -0.91
C LEU A 99 -5.93 -11.87 -2.33
N SER A 100 -4.79 -12.08 -2.98
CA SER A 100 -4.79 -12.81 -4.25
C SER A 100 -5.08 -14.28 -3.97
N ASP A 101 -5.99 -14.88 -4.71
CA ASP A 101 -6.06 -16.34 -4.80
C ASP A 101 -4.83 -16.82 -5.57
N SER A 102 -3.71 -17.04 -4.87
CA SER A 102 -2.56 -17.70 -5.47
C SER A 102 -2.82 -19.20 -5.49
N VAL A 103 -3.66 -19.64 -6.43
CA VAL A 103 -3.61 -20.98 -7.00
C VAL A 103 -3.76 -20.87 -8.51
N ALA A 104 -2.86 -21.54 -9.24
CA ALA A 104 -2.79 -21.73 -10.69
C ALA A 104 -2.06 -20.65 -11.52
N SER A 105 -0.78 -20.86 -11.81
CA SER A 105 -0.37 -21.50 -13.08
C SER A 105 1.16 -21.50 -13.19
N ALA A 106 1.79 -22.57 -12.69
CA ALA A 106 3.05 -23.01 -13.27
C ALA A 106 2.65 -24.10 -14.28
N ALA A 107 2.54 -23.70 -15.54
CA ALA A 107 2.55 -24.59 -16.69
C ALA A 107 3.98 -24.67 -17.23
#